data_AF-A0AAD9X5K6-F1
#
_entry.id   AF-A0AAD9X5K6-F1
#
_cell.length_a   1.000
_cell.length_b   1.000
_cell.length_c   1.000
_cell.angle_alpha   90.00
_cell.angle_beta   90.00
_cell.angle_gamma   90.00
#
_symmetry.space_group_name_H-M   'P 1'
#
loop_
_entity.id
_entity.type
_entity.pdbx_description
1 polymer ?
#
loop_
_entity_poly.entity_id
_entity_poly.type
_entity_poly.pdbx_seq_one_letter_code
_entity_poly.pdbx_strand_id
1 'polypeptide(L)'
;MYGLRFGLMFDVFRKKAYFCHPQGIHNRYWGGKIKLKVTKILQEFRSGSFQQKGDSLKMALVLFANNILFGQDERIGVTRWLLDLVEDLKSFNAFPWSHYVFKMTLYYIRRRFHVSMKYGTPLLKYNLLGSYRLW
;
A
#
# COMPACT_ATOMS: atom_id res chain seq x y z
N MET A 1 -2.67 13.20 27.90
CA MET A 1 -2.57 12.13 26.88
C MET A 1 -1.98 12.70 25.60
N TYR A 2 -0.71 12.44 25.31
CA TYR A 2 -0.09 12.86 24.06
C TYR A 2 -0.12 11.66 23.10
N GLY A 3 -1.14 11.60 22.24
CA GLY A 3 -1.19 10.60 21.17
C GLY A 3 -0.02 10.81 20.19
N LEU A 4 0.36 9.74 19.48
CA LEU A 4 1.43 9.77 18.48
C LEU A 4 1.23 10.96 17.51
N ARG A 5 2.13 11.95 17.57
CA ARG A 5 2.10 13.12 16.70
C ARG A 5 2.95 12.84 15.48
N PHE A 6 2.32 12.35 14.42
CA PHE A 6 2.93 12.41 13.09
C PHE A 6 2.90 13.90 12.67
N GLY A 7 4.05 14.53 12.46
CA GLY A 7 4.17 15.95 12.15
C GLY A 7 3.41 16.40 10.89
N LEU A 8 3.47 17.70 10.58
CA LEU A 8 2.85 18.27 9.38
C LEU A 8 3.37 17.54 8.12
N MET A 9 2.43 16.96 7.37
CA MET A 9 2.71 16.03 6.28
C MET A 9 2.60 16.75 4.94
N PHE A 10 3.67 16.74 4.14
CA PHE A 10 3.55 16.97 2.71
C PHE A 10 2.74 15.84 2.12
N ASP A 11 1.76 16.15 1.26
CA ASP A 11 0.96 15.16 0.55
C ASP A 11 1.90 14.26 -0.28
N VAL A 12 2.31 13.13 0.32
CA VAL A 12 3.28 12.17 -0.24
C VAL A 12 2.73 11.59 -1.55
N PHE A 13 1.41 11.70 -1.78
CA PHE A 13 0.74 11.34 -3.02
C PHE A 13 0.76 12.45 -4.07
N ARG A 14 0.90 13.72 -3.67
CA ARG A 14 0.96 14.85 -4.62
C ARG A 14 2.36 15.18 -5.13
N LYS A 15 3.45 14.81 -4.43
CA LYS A 15 4.75 15.46 -4.66
C LYS A 15 5.92 14.63 -5.20
N LYS A 16 5.76 13.35 -5.52
CA LYS A 16 6.74 12.64 -6.35
C LYS A 16 6.01 11.67 -7.29
N ALA A 17 5.96 12.02 -8.57
CA ALA A 17 5.91 10.99 -9.59
C ALA A 17 7.20 10.20 -9.42
N TYR A 18 7.13 9.01 -8.84
CA TYR A 18 8.25 8.09 -8.90
C TYR A 18 8.52 7.87 -10.38
N PHE A 19 9.71 8.29 -10.83
CA PHE A 19 10.03 8.24 -12.25
C PHE A 19 10.09 6.77 -12.65
N CYS A 20 9.31 6.41 -13.66
CA CYS A 20 9.39 5.09 -14.24
C CYS A 20 10.80 4.93 -14.81
N HIS A 21 11.62 4.12 -14.15
CA HIS A 21 12.96 3.87 -14.64
C HIS A 21 12.81 3.11 -15.97
N PRO A 22 13.37 3.59 -17.09
CA PRO A 22 13.17 2.96 -18.40
C PRO A 22 13.56 1.49 -18.39
N GLN A 23 14.57 1.15 -17.60
CA GLN A 23 15.02 -0.22 -17.36
C GLN A 23 14.57 -0.81 -16.02
N GLY A 24 13.56 -0.27 -15.34
CA GLY A 24 13.08 -0.82 -14.06
C GLY A 24 12.50 -2.23 -14.21
N ILE A 25 12.36 -2.95 -13.11
CA ILE A 25 11.83 -4.33 -13.08
C ILE A 25 10.46 -4.40 -13.77
N HIS A 26 9.68 -3.34 -13.69
CA HIS A 26 8.36 -3.25 -14.32
C HIS A 26 8.42 -3.37 -15.85
N ASN A 27 9.32 -2.61 -16.49
CA ASN A 27 9.52 -2.66 -17.93
C ASN A 27 10.24 -3.93 -18.35
N ARG A 28 11.26 -4.32 -17.58
CA ARG A 28 12.15 -5.44 -17.92
C ARG A 28 11.46 -6.79 -17.93
N TYR A 29 10.58 -7.05 -16.96
CA TYR A 29 9.92 -8.35 -16.83
C TYR A 29 8.53 -8.37 -17.46
N TRP A 30 7.85 -7.22 -17.51
CA TRP A 30 6.43 -7.18 -17.88
C TRP A 30 6.09 -6.11 -18.92
N GLY A 31 7.10 -5.55 -19.61
CA GLY A 31 6.89 -4.64 -20.74
C GLY A 31 6.11 -3.38 -20.40
N GLY A 32 6.17 -2.91 -19.15
CA GLY A 32 5.54 -1.66 -18.75
C GLY A 32 4.02 -1.73 -18.54
N LYS A 33 3.45 -2.94 -18.41
CA LYS A 33 1.99 -3.13 -18.20
C LYS A 33 1.47 -2.37 -16.98
N ILE A 34 0.53 -1.46 -17.17
CA ILE A 34 0.00 -0.55 -16.11
C ILE A 34 -0.54 -1.30 -14.89
N LYS A 35 -1.11 -2.50 -15.08
CA LYS A 35 -1.69 -3.31 -14.01
C LYS A 35 -1.06 -4.71 -14.03
N LEU A 36 -0.42 -5.09 -12.92
CA LEU A 36 0.23 -6.37 -12.77
C LEU A 36 -0.38 -7.15 -11.61
N LYS A 37 -0.74 -8.42 -11.82
CA LYS A 37 -1.21 -9.27 -10.71
C LYS A 37 -0.04 -9.65 -9.82
N VAL A 38 -0.23 -9.64 -8.50
CA VAL A 38 0.81 -10.06 -7.55
C VAL A 38 1.29 -11.49 -7.81
N THR A 39 0.41 -12.37 -8.29
CA THR A 39 0.75 -13.76 -8.65
C THR A 39 1.77 -13.85 -9.76
N LYS A 40 1.80 -12.90 -10.71
CA LYS A 40 2.83 -12.85 -11.76
C LYS A 40 4.19 -12.48 -11.17
N ILE A 41 4.23 -11.53 -10.25
CA ILE A 41 5.47 -11.17 -9.55
C ILE A 41 5.98 -12.34 -8.71
N LEU A 42 5.07 -13.04 -8.02
CA LEU A 42 5.42 -14.22 -7.22
C LEU A 42 5.95 -15.36 -8.10
N GLN A 43 5.37 -15.56 -9.28
CA GLN A 43 5.85 -16.56 -10.24
C GLN A 43 7.27 -16.24 -10.72
N GLU A 44 7.55 -14.99 -11.10
CA GLU A 44 8.90 -14.56 -11.50
C GLU A 44 9.89 -14.66 -10.33
N PHE A 45 9.47 -14.29 -9.12
CA PHE A 45 10.33 -14.41 -7.95
C PHE A 45 10.71 -15.88 -7.66
N ARG A 46 9.75 -16.81 -7.80
CA ARG A 46 9.98 -18.24 -7.60
C ARG A 46 10.80 -18.89 -8.70
N SER A 47 10.75 -18.38 -9.93
CA SER A 47 11.57 -18.91 -11.03
C SER A 47 13.06 -18.70 -10.78
N GLY A 48 13.42 -17.70 -9.96
CA GLY A 48 14.82 -17.36 -9.65
C GLY A 48 15.60 -16.81 -10.83
N SER A 49 14.96 -16.63 -12.00
CA SER A 49 15.59 -16.21 -13.24
C SER A 49 15.72 -14.69 -13.30
N PHE A 50 16.57 -14.14 -12.42
CA PHE A 50 16.75 -12.70 -12.31
C PHE A 50 17.70 -12.14 -13.39
N GLN A 51 17.32 -11.03 -14.04
CA GLN A 51 18.07 -10.46 -15.15
C GLN A 51 19.18 -9.52 -14.69
N GLN A 52 19.01 -8.85 -13.54
CA GLN A 52 20.07 -8.02 -12.94
C GLN A 52 20.19 -8.25 -11.44
N LYS A 53 21.37 -7.87 -10.93
CA LYS A 53 21.66 -7.84 -9.50
C LYS A 53 20.68 -6.90 -8.78
N GLY A 54 20.04 -7.42 -7.74
CA GLY A 54 19.08 -6.66 -6.93
C GLY A 54 17.62 -6.78 -7.38
N ASP A 55 17.33 -7.39 -8.53
CA ASP A 55 15.94 -7.60 -8.98
C ASP A 55 15.16 -8.48 -8.00
N SER A 56 15.81 -9.52 -7.46
CA SER A 56 15.25 -10.37 -6.42
C SER A 56 14.81 -9.56 -5.19
N LEU A 57 15.68 -8.66 -4.72
CA LEU A 57 15.37 -7.77 -3.60
C LEU A 57 14.19 -6.85 -3.93
N LYS A 58 14.20 -6.20 -5.10
CA LYS A 58 13.11 -5.30 -5.51
C LYS A 58 11.77 -6.04 -5.59
N MET A 59 11.75 -7.23 -6.21
CA MET A 59 10.55 -8.08 -6.26
C MET A 59 10.10 -8.52 -4.87
N ALA A 60 11.03 -8.90 -3.98
CA ALA A 60 10.72 -9.26 -2.61
C ALA A 60 10.10 -8.08 -1.83
N LEU A 61 10.61 -6.86 -2.01
CA LEU A 61 10.05 -5.65 -1.40
C LEU A 61 8.64 -5.34 -1.90
N VAL A 62 8.37 -5.54 -3.20
CA VAL A 62 7.03 -5.40 -3.76
C VAL A 62 6.07 -6.43 -3.14
N LEU A 63 6.48 -7.70 -3.08
CA LEU A 63 5.68 -8.77 -2.48
C LEU A 63 5.42 -8.51 -0.99
N PHE A 64 6.45 -8.08 -0.25
CA PHE A 64 6.34 -7.71 1.15
C PHE A 64 5.37 -6.55 1.36
N ALA A 65 5.53 -5.44 0.63
CA ALA A 65 4.65 -4.28 0.77
C ALA A 65 3.19 -4.63 0.38
N ASN A 66 2.99 -5.34 -0.72
CA ASN A 66 1.65 -5.66 -1.20
C ASN A 66 0.90 -6.63 -0.27
N ASN A 67 1.58 -7.69 0.20
CA ASN A 67 0.95 -8.76 0.95
C ASN A 67 0.94 -8.50 2.47
N ILE A 68 2.03 -7.95 3.01
CA ILE A 68 2.17 -7.76 4.46
C ILE A 68 1.71 -6.37 4.88
N LEU A 69 2.17 -5.31 4.20
CA LEU A 69 1.84 -3.95 4.61
C LEU A 69 0.42 -3.55 4.20
N PHE A 70 -0.01 -3.91 2.99
CA PHE A 70 -1.33 -3.50 2.50
C PHE A 70 -2.41 -4.55 2.76
N GLY A 71 -2.04 -5.82 2.93
CA GLY A 71 -2.98 -6.93 3.00
C GLY A 71 -3.92 -6.96 1.79
N GLN A 72 -3.41 -6.56 0.61
CA GLN A 72 -4.26 -6.42 -0.58
C GLN A 72 -4.72 -7.79 -1.08
N ASP A 73 -6.00 -7.86 -1.43
CA ASP A 73 -6.58 -9.00 -2.13
C ASP A 73 -5.80 -9.27 -3.43
N GLU A 74 -5.47 -10.53 -3.71
CA GLU A 74 -4.74 -10.93 -4.92
C GLU A 74 -5.42 -10.52 -6.24
N ARG A 75 -6.74 -10.24 -6.18
CA ARG A 75 -7.54 -9.68 -7.28
C ARG A 75 -7.15 -8.24 -7.60
N ILE A 76 -6.65 -7.50 -6.61
CA ILE A 76 -6.15 -6.13 -6.76
C ILE A 76 -4.70 -6.23 -7.24
N GLY A 77 -4.46 -5.69 -8.43
CA GLY A 77 -3.13 -5.66 -9.01
C GLY A 77 -2.19 -4.74 -8.22
N VAL A 78 -0.90 -5.05 -8.25
CA VAL A 78 0.15 -4.20 -7.72
C VAL A 78 0.11 -2.86 -8.44
N THR A 79 0.12 -1.80 -7.63
CA THR A 79 0.06 -0.43 -8.13
C THR A 79 1.41 0.00 -8.67
N ARG A 80 1.40 0.71 -9.81
CA ARG A 80 2.62 1.13 -10.51
C ARG A 80 3.56 1.97 -9.63
N TRP A 81 3.03 2.85 -8.79
CA TRP A 81 3.85 3.69 -7.91
C TRP A 81 4.75 2.87 -6.97
N LEU A 82 4.31 1.68 -6.52
CA LEU A 82 5.12 0.80 -5.68
C LEU A 82 6.27 0.18 -6.48
N LEU A 83 6.01 -0.21 -7.73
CA LEU A 83 7.03 -0.71 -8.64
C LEU A 83 8.08 0.35 -8.96
N ASP A 84 7.65 1.60 -9.14
CA ASP A 84 8.58 2.71 -9.36
C ASP A 84 9.34 3.09 -8.07
N LEU A 85 8.71 2.97 -6.89
CA LEU A 85 9.36 3.26 -5.60
C LEU A 85 10.51 2.30 -5.28
N VAL A 86 10.38 1.00 -5.60
CA VAL A 86 11.45 0.02 -5.32
C VAL A 86 12.67 0.18 -6.22
N GLU A 87 12.57 0.93 -7.32
CA GLU A 87 13.73 1.26 -8.15
C GLU A 87 14.71 2.20 -7.43
N ASP A 88 14.21 3.09 -6.58
CA ASP A 88 15.01 3.96 -5.72
C ASP A 88 14.92 3.50 -4.26
N LEU A 89 15.80 2.58 -3.87
CA LEU A 89 15.86 2.05 -2.51
C LEU A 89 16.06 3.13 -1.43
N LYS A 90 16.70 4.27 -1.76
CA LYS A 90 16.82 5.39 -0.81
C LYS A 90 15.45 6.02 -0.56
N SER A 91 14.68 6.25 -1.62
CA SER A 91 13.29 6.71 -1.50
C SER A 91 12.39 5.67 -0.82
N PHE A 92 12.56 4.37 -1.12
CA PHE A 92 11.81 3.30 -0.45
C PHE A 92 12.05 3.28 1.07
N ASN A 93 13.31 3.41 1.50
CA ASN A 93 13.66 3.39 2.91
C ASN A 93 13.25 4.67 3.65
N ALA A 94 13.26 5.82 2.96
CA ALA A 94 12.77 7.08 3.50
C ALA A 94 11.23 7.20 3.49
N PHE A 95 10.54 6.28 2.82
CA PHE A 95 9.08 6.33 2.71
C PHE A 95 8.43 6.13 4.09
N PRO A 96 7.42 6.94 4.45
CA PRO A 96 6.78 6.87 5.77
C PRO A 96 5.77 5.69 5.85
N TRP A 97 6.29 4.46 5.80
CA TRP A 97 5.49 3.22 5.74
C TRP A 97 4.46 3.10 6.85
N SER A 98 4.87 3.35 8.10
CA SER A 98 4.00 3.25 9.28
C SER A 98 2.76 4.16 9.15
N HIS A 99 2.98 5.41 8.77
CA HIS A 99 1.91 6.39 8.61
C HIS A 99 1.02 6.09 7.40
N TYR A 100 1.61 5.64 6.29
CA TYR A 100 0.87 5.21 5.10
C TYR A 100 -0.08 4.04 5.43
N VAL A 101 0.46 2.98 6.03
CA VAL A 101 -0.31 1.79 6.42
C VAL A 101 -1.39 2.16 7.43
N PHE A 102 -1.07 2.96 8.44
CA PHE A 102 -2.05 3.42 9.41
C PHE A 102 -3.22 4.18 8.75
N LYS A 103 -2.94 5.10 7.82
CA LYS A 103 -3.98 5.82 7.07
C LYS A 103 -4.82 4.88 6.21
N MET A 104 -4.18 3.94 5.51
CA MET A 104 -4.90 2.95 4.69
C MET A 104 -5.81 2.07 5.54
N THR A 105 -5.32 1.56 6.67
CA THR A 105 -6.12 0.78 7.61
C THR A 105 -7.29 1.60 8.15
N LEU A 106 -7.05 2.85 8.57
CA LEU A 106 -8.11 3.75 9.04
C LEU A 106 -9.16 4.01 7.95
N TYR A 107 -8.72 4.17 6.70
CA TYR A 107 -9.61 4.34 5.55
C TYR A 107 -10.46 3.09 5.29
N TYR A 108 -9.87 1.90 5.30
CA TYR A 108 -10.60 0.64 5.10
C TYR A 108 -11.59 0.36 6.23
N ILE A 109 -11.18 0.60 7.48
CA ILE A 109 -12.06 0.55 8.65
C ILE A 109 -13.25 1.48 8.40
N ARG A 110 -13.01 2.78 8.16
CA ARG A 110 -14.10 3.73 7.93
C ARG A 110 -15.01 3.34 6.76
N ARG A 111 -14.44 2.89 5.64
CA ARG A 111 -15.21 2.45 4.46
C ARG A 111 -16.05 1.21 4.73
N ARG A 112 -15.53 0.19 5.43
CA ARG A 112 -16.28 -1.02 5.75
C ARG A 112 -17.30 -0.83 6.88
N PHE A 113 -17.11 0.18 7.73
CA PHE A 113 -18.08 0.57 8.77
C PHE A 113 -19.08 1.64 8.31
N HIS A 114 -19.14 2.00 7.03
CA HIS A 114 -20.32 2.66 6.47
C HIS A 114 -21.49 1.66 6.40
N VAL A 115 -22.07 1.35 7.56
CA VAL A 115 -23.41 0.77 7.63
C VAL A 115 -24.36 1.88 7.19
N SER A 116 -24.96 1.73 6.01
CA SER A 116 -26.15 2.51 5.66
C SER A 116 -27.20 2.17 6.72
N MET A 117 -27.40 3.05 7.70
CA MET A 117 -28.55 2.99 8.59
C MET A 117 -29.79 3.29 7.76
N LYS A 118 -30.36 2.25 7.14
CA LYS A 118 -31.73 2.28 6.67
C LYS A 118 -32.61 2.05 7.91
N TYR A 119 -33.36 3.09 8.25
CA TYR A 119 -34.47 3.16 9.20
C TYR A 119 -34.11 3.28 10.71
N GLY A 120 -34.16 4.52 11.20
CA GLY A 120 -34.93 4.87 12.41
C GLY A 120 -34.42 4.45 13.79
N THR A 121 -33.12 4.24 14.02
CA THR A 121 -32.59 3.98 15.37
C THR A 121 -31.51 4.99 15.79
N PRO A 122 -31.39 5.35 17.10
CA PRO A 122 -30.53 6.44 17.53
C PRO A 122 -29.05 6.10 17.30
N LEU A 123 -28.29 7.17 17.04
CA LEU A 123 -26.91 7.19 16.58
C LEU A 123 -25.94 6.50 17.55
N LEU A 124 -25.74 5.18 17.44
CA LEU A 124 -24.67 4.49 18.15
C LEU A 124 -23.34 4.74 17.43
N LYS A 125 -22.59 5.72 17.94
CA LYS A 125 -21.23 6.03 17.51
C LYS A 125 -20.27 5.02 18.13
N TYR A 126 -19.88 4.00 17.37
CA TYR A 126 -18.86 3.05 17.83
C TYR A 126 -17.47 3.69 17.71
N ASN A 127 -16.84 3.96 18.86
CA ASN A 127 -15.40 4.21 18.93
C ASN A 127 -14.70 2.88 19.24
N LEU A 128 -13.45 2.72 18.81
CA LEU A 128 -12.61 1.51 18.94
C LEU A 128 -12.43 0.98 20.39
N LEU A 129 -13.01 1.65 21.40
CA LEU A 129 -12.88 1.36 22.83
C LEU A 129 -14.20 0.91 23.50
N GLY A 130 -15.23 0.58 22.71
CA GLY A 130 -16.54 0.18 23.23
C GLY A 130 -17.56 1.32 23.20
N SER A 131 -18.84 0.94 23.13
CA SER A 131 -19.98 1.85 22.98
C SER A 131 -20.37 2.51 24.30
N TYR A 132 -20.63 3.82 24.29
CA TYR A 132 -21.35 4.52 25.36
C TYR A 132 -22.56 5.24 24.77
N ARG A 133 -23.70 5.15 25.45
CA ARG A 133 -24.90 5.94 25.16
C ARG A 133 -24.64 7.38 25.61
N LEU A 134 -24.72 8.33 24.67
CA LEU A 134 -24.99 9.72 25.01
C LEU A 134 -26.51 9.87 24.96
N TRP A 135 -27.07 10.41 26.04
CA TRP A 135 -28.50 10.65 26.24
C TRP A 135 -29.11 11.43 25.08
#